data_AF-A0A2V3UNL0-F1
#
_entry.id   AF-A0A2V3UNL0-F1
#
_cell.length_a   1.000
_cell.length_b   1.000
_cell.length_c   1.000
_cell.angle_alpha   90.00
_cell.angle_beta   90.00
_cell.angle_gamma   90.00
#
_symmetry.space_group_name_H-M   'P 1'
#
loop_
_entity.id
_entity.type
_entity.pdbx_description
1 polymer ?
#
loop_
_entity_poly.entity_id
_entity_poly.type
_entity_poly.pdbx_seq_one_letter_code
_entity_poly.pdbx_strand_id
1 'polypeptide(L)'
;MTSPAERSRRPKGALADPDFPALKQRVIARTGHNYYEDKDDLLYDRLRKRMRARAVADCTAYLSLLNGAAGREEWAALEAEITIGETFFFRYAEQFAALRRTILSDLIAARRSTRTLRIWSAGCSTGAEPYSIAILVRDLLGEALGDWTVTILGTDISAAALATARAAEYGPWALRTLDTEERARWFRRTPARPGLPQGGYALRQVFRPMVRFERQNLMSLIDGSEPMPGGFDLILCRNVLIYFSAEHVNRIVRALSERLTPEGWLLLGHAEPNPAFAQWLSPVALPGTVAYRPTGGAVPAAPTIPVPVPVFLPAAPPPLSPTPAETIFPPPAAPAPLAPATDLPLSPGDLLAEIRVLADAGETARAWRRLQDEIGGYATDPALRYYEGLLALDLGREREAERALRGALFLDRGFVMAHFQLGLLLARGGRRAEAARALDNALRLAQGLAPETVLPEGDGVSAARLVDAARRTLAGL
;
A
#
# COMPACT_ATOMS: atom_id res chain seq x y z
N MET A 1 -5.30 43.83 -37.97
CA MET A 1 -4.54 42.56 -37.95
C MET A 1 -3.99 42.38 -36.55
N THR A 2 -4.73 41.66 -35.71
CA THR A 2 -4.36 41.34 -34.32
C THR A 2 -3.64 40.00 -34.28
N SER A 3 -2.53 39.96 -33.52
CA SER A 3 -1.59 38.84 -33.42
C SER A 3 -2.24 37.55 -32.90
N PRO A 4 -1.84 36.34 -33.36
CA PRO A 4 -2.43 35.06 -32.94
C PRO A 4 -1.97 34.56 -31.56
N ALA A 5 -1.48 35.45 -30.69
CA ALA A 5 -0.81 35.10 -29.44
C ALA A 5 -1.65 35.43 -28.18
N GLU A 6 -2.92 35.02 -28.14
CA GLU A 6 -3.72 35.07 -26.90
C GLU A 6 -4.90 34.09 -26.93
N ARG A 7 -4.65 32.82 -27.27
CA ARG A 7 -5.57 31.75 -26.87
C ARG A 7 -5.26 31.38 -25.42
N SER A 8 -5.96 32.06 -24.51
CA SER A 8 -6.10 31.65 -23.10
C SER A 8 -6.25 30.12 -23.00
N ARG A 9 -5.28 29.47 -22.35
CA ARG A 9 -5.36 28.04 -22.02
C ARG A 9 -6.54 27.86 -21.08
N ARG A 10 -7.68 27.40 -21.60
CA ARG A 10 -8.82 26.99 -20.77
C ARG A 10 -8.32 25.99 -19.73
N PRO A 11 -8.65 26.16 -18.44
CA PRO A 11 -8.33 25.16 -17.44
C PRO A 11 -8.94 23.81 -17.84
N LYS A 12 -8.20 22.73 -17.65
CA LYS A 12 -8.63 21.34 -17.88
C LYS A 12 -8.57 20.61 -16.53
N GLY A 13 -9.36 19.55 -16.37
CA GLY A 13 -9.34 18.73 -15.15
C GLY A 13 -10.01 19.42 -13.96
N ALA A 14 -9.48 19.19 -12.76
CA ALA A 14 -10.04 19.71 -11.51
C ALA A 14 -10.20 21.25 -11.50
N LEU A 15 -9.26 21.95 -12.14
CA LEU A 15 -9.24 23.42 -12.24
C LEU A 15 -10.29 23.99 -13.22
N ALA A 16 -10.94 23.13 -14.02
CA ALA A 16 -11.99 23.55 -14.96
C ALA A 16 -13.37 23.65 -14.32
N ASP A 17 -13.57 23.00 -13.17
CA ASP A 17 -14.83 22.96 -12.44
C ASP A 17 -14.75 23.89 -11.22
N PRO A 18 -15.48 25.02 -11.20
CA PRO A 18 -15.35 26.03 -10.15
C PRO A 18 -15.79 25.53 -8.77
N ASP A 19 -16.60 24.47 -8.70
CA ASP A 19 -17.14 23.92 -7.45
C ASP A 19 -16.35 22.69 -6.95
N PHE A 20 -15.32 22.26 -7.68
CA PHE A 20 -14.42 21.20 -7.22
C PHE A 20 -13.80 21.50 -5.84
N PRO A 21 -13.30 22.72 -5.53
CA PRO A 21 -12.77 23.01 -4.20
C PRO A 21 -13.80 22.78 -3.07
N ALA A 22 -15.06 23.15 -3.28
CA ALA A 22 -16.12 22.93 -2.29
C ALA A 22 -16.42 21.43 -2.11
N LEU A 23 -16.46 20.67 -3.21
CA LEU A 23 -16.64 19.22 -3.17
C LEU A 23 -15.46 18.51 -2.50
N LYS A 24 -14.22 18.89 -2.84
CA LYS A 24 -13.00 18.42 -2.17
C LYS A 24 -13.07 18.66 -0.67
N GLN A 25 -13.39 19.89 -0.24
CA GLN A 25 -13.54 20.21 1.19
C GLN A 25 -14.63 19.37 1.85
N ARG A 26 -15.74 19.10 1.17
CA ARG A 26 -16.80 18.25 1.71
C ARG A 26 -16.34 16.81 1.90
N VAL A 27 -15.56 16.26 0.96
CA VAL A 27 -14.97 14.92 1.05
C VAL A 27 -13.97 14.87 2.20
N ILE A 28 -13.03 15.82 2.28
CA ILE A 28 -12.04 15.93 3.36
C ILE A 28 -12.73 16.01 4.72
N ALA A 29 -13.72 16.88 4.86
CA ALA A 29 -14.45 17.06 6.12
C ALA A 29 -15.19 15.79 6.56
N ARG A 30 -15.67 14.97 5.61
CA ARG A 30 -16.37 13.74 5.93
C ARG A 30 -15.42 12.58 6.22
N THR A 31 -14.39 12.37 5.40
CA THR A 31 -13.55 11.17 5.48
C THR A 31 -12.27 11.38 6.30
N GLY A 32 -11.87 12.64 6.50
CA GLY A 32 -10.59 13.01 7.08
C GLY A 32 -9.39 12.83 6.14
N HIS A 33 -9.60 12.30 4.93
CA HIS A 33 -8.55 12.13 3.95
C HIS A 33 -8.00 13.49 3.54
N ASN A 34 -6.68 13.63 3.49
CA ASN A 34 -5.97 14.82 3.08
C ASN A 34 -5.55 14.67 1.62
N TYR A 35 -5.95 15.64 0.79
CA TYR A 35 -5.59 15.71 -0.61
C TYR A 35 -4.84 17.03 -0.85
N TYR A 36 -3.52 16.93 -1.04
CA TYR A 36 -2.69 18.05 -1.44
C TYR A 36 -3.01 18.47 -2.89
N GLU A 37 -2.64 19.69 -3.28
CA GLU A 37 -2.94 20.23 -4.62
C GLU A 37 -2.41 19.33 -5.75
N ASP A 38 -1.27 18.67 -5.56
CA ASP A 38 -0.68 17.72 -6.53
C ASP A 38 -1.50 16.43 -6.71
N LYS A 39 -2.53 16.21 -5.88
CA LYS A 39 -3.46 15.08 -5.94
C LYS A 39 -4.87 15.47 -6.38
N ASP A 40 -5.10 16.72 -6.76
CA ASP A 40 -6.44 17.21 -7.10
C ASP A 40 -7.01 16.53 -8.34
N ASP A 41 -6.20 16.34 -9.38
CA ASP A 41 -6.65 15.64 -10.59
C ASP A 41 -6.99 14.17 -10.29
N LEU A 42 -6.22 13.50 -9.42
CA LEU A 42 -6.51 12.13 -9.00
C LEU A 42 -7.84 12.02 -8.23
N LEU A 43 -8.10 12.94 -7.31
CA LEU A 43 -9.37 13.00 -6.59
C LEU A 43 -10.51 13.34 -7.57
N TYR A 44 -10.30 14.31 -8.45
CA TYR A 44 -11.28 14.72 -9.44
C TYR A 44 -11.66 13.59 -10.39
N ASP A 45 -10.71 12.75 -10.82
CA ASP A 45 -11.00 11.61 -11.69
C ASP A 45 -11.90 10.57 -11.02
N ARG A 46 -11.67 10.30 -9.73
CA ARG A 46 -12.55 9.42 -8.94
C ARG A 46 -13.94 10.01 -8.78
N LEU A 47 -14.03 11.30 -8.47
CA LEU A 47 -15.30 12.02 -8.40
C LEU A 47 -16.01 11.99 -9.76
N ARG A 48 -15.29 12.20 -10.86
CA ARG A 48 -15.82 12.18 -12.23
C ARG A 48 -16.36 10.81 -12.62
N LYS A 49 -15.71 9.73 -12.20
CA LYS A 49 -16.24 8.37 -12.38
C LYS A 49 -17.59 8.19 -11.66
N ARG A 50 -17.73 8.70 -10.43
CA ARG A 50 -19.00 8.70 -9.70
C ARG A 50 -20.05 9.59 -10.37
N MET A 51 -19.68 10.80 -10.79
CA MET A 51 -20.56 11.71 -11.52
C MET A 51 -21.14 11.06 -12.77
N ARG A 52 -20.29 10.39 -13.57
CA ARG A 52 -20.73 9.62 -14.75
C ARG A 52 -21.68 8.48 -14.39
N ALA A 53 -21.38 7.72 -13.33
CA ALA A 53 -22.25 6.62 -12.86
C ALA A 53 -23.64 7.11 -12.41
N ARG A 54 -23.75 8.37 -11.98
CA ARG A 54 -25.00 9.02 -11.57
C ARG A 54 -25.59 9.95 -12.63
N ALA A 55 -24.98 10.01 -13.81
CA ALA A 55 -25.37 10.88 -14.91
C ALA A 55 -25.51 12.36 -14.51
N VAL A 56 -24.62 12.86 -13.63
CA VAL A 56 -24.54 14.28 -13.27
C VAL A 56 -23.36 14.95 -13.96
N ALA A 57 -23.51 16.23 -14.30
CA ALA A 57 -22.61 16.93 -15.22
C ALA A 57 -21.38 17.53 -14.55
N ASP A 58 -21.50 18.01 -13.32
CA ASP A 58 -20.51 18.85 -12.64
C ASP A 58 -20.52 18.65 -11.11
N CYS A 59 -19.54 19.27 -10.44
CA CYS A 59 -19.39 19.19 -8.99
C CYS A 59 -20.58 19.81 -8.25
N THR A 60 -21.25 20.83 -8.81
CA THR A 60 -22.44 21.46 -8.22
C THR A 60 -23.60 20.47 -8.11
N ALA A 61 -23.92 19.79 -9.22
CA ALA A 61 -24.97 18.79 -9.29
C ALA A 61 -24.64 17.59 -8.40
N TYR A 62 -23.36 17.19 -8.36
CA TYR A 62 -22.93 16.09 -7.51
C TYR A 62 -22.98 16.44 -6.02
N LEU A 63 -22.59 17.66 -5.62
CA LEU A 63 -22.78 18.16 -4.25
C LEU A 63 -24.26 18.15 -3.84
N SER A 64 -25.14 18.58 -4.74
CA SER A 64 -26.59 18.56 -4.52
C SER A 64 -27.11 17.13 -4.33
N LEU A 65 -26.60 16.17 -5.12
CA LEU A 65 -26.91 14.75 -4.96
C LEU A 65 -26.45 14.21 -3.59
N LEU A 66 -25.22 14.53 -3.18
CA LEU A 66 -24.64 14.11 -1.90
C LEU A 66 -25.39 14.67 -0.68
N ASN A 67 -26.01 15.85 -0.81
CA ASN A 67 -26.81 16.47 0.24
C ASN A 67 -28.30 16.11 0.16
N GLY A 68 -28.75 15.50 -0.93
CA GLY A 68 -30.14 15.12 -1.17
C GLY A 68 -30.52 13.76 -0.58
N ALA A 69 -31.74 13.30 -0.91
CA ALA A 69 -32.30 12.05 -0.39
C ALA A 69 -31.48 10.79 -0.73
N ALA A 70 -30.81 10.78 -1.90
CA ALA A 70 -29.92 9.69 -2.32
C ALA A 70 -28.49 9.81 -1.75
N GLY A 71 -28.20 10.87 -0.98
CA GLY A 71 -26.85 11.18 -0.51
C GLY A 71 -26.22 10.06 0.32
N ARG A 72 -26.99 9.35 1.16
CA ARG A 72 -26.45 8.25 1.97
C ARG A 72 -25.86 7.11 1.13
N GLU A 73 -26.56 6.70 0.08
CA GLU A 73 -26.11 5.63 -0.81
C GLU A 73 -24.90 6.10 -1.64
N GLU A 74 -24.98 7.32 -2.18
CA GLU A 74 -23.89 7.85 -3.00
C GLU A 74 -22.62 8.10 -2.18
N TRP A 75 -22.75 8.53 -0.91
CA TRP A 75 -21.60 8.62 -0.02
C TRP A 75 -20.92 7.27 0.21
N ALA A 76 -21.67 6.18 0.39
CA ALA A 76 -21.08 4.86 0.55
C ALA A 76 -20.33 4.41 -0.71
N ALA A 77 -20.87 4.71 -1.89
CA ALA A 77 -20.23 4.39 -3.17
C ALA A 77 -18.99 5.27 -3.45
N LEU A 78 -19.04 6.55 -3.08
CA LEU A 78 -17.91 7.46 -3.18
C LEU A 78 -16.79 7.06 -2.22
N GLU A 79 -17.12 6.75 -0.96
CA GLU A 79 -16.18 6.25 0.05
C GLU A 79 -15.41 5.03 -0.50
N ALA A 80 -16.11 4.06 -1.10
CA ALA A 80 -15.48 2.90 -1.73
C ALA A 80 -14.54 3.24 -2.90
N GLU A 81 -14.86 4.27 -3.69
CA GLU A 81 -14.04 4.70 -4.84
C GLU A 81 -12.77 5.44 -4.39
N ILE A 82 -12.85 6.25 -3.33
CA ILE A 82 -11.72 7.07 -2.85
C ILE A 82 -10.79 6.33 -1.88
N THR A 83 -11.25 5.26 -1.24
CA THR A 83 -10.39 4.40 -0.41
C THR A 83 -9.61 3.43 -1.29
N ILE A 84 -8.28 3.57 -1.33
CA ILE A 84 -7.40 2.55 -1.94
C ILE A 84 -7.24 1.41 -0.91
N GLY A 85 -7.98 0.32 -1.10
CA GLY A 85 -8.10 -0.76 -0.13
C GLY A 85 -7.10 -1.92 -0.31
N GLU A 86 -5.89 -1.66 -0.81
CA GLU A 86 -4.93 -2.75 -1.03
C GLU A 86 -4.51 -3.39 0.31
N THR A 87 -4.82 -4.68 0.49
CA THR A 87 -4.49 -5.45 1.69
C THR A 87 -4.31 -6.92 1.35
N PHE A 88 -3.46 -7.60 2.11
CA PHE A 88 -3.14 -9.01 1.91
C PHE A 88 -2.75 -9.66 3.24
N PHE A 89 -2.89 -10.99 3.29
CA PHE A 89 -2.62 -11.76 4.49
C PHE A 89 -1.15 -11.60 4.90
N PHE A 90 -0.91 -11.40 6.19
CA PHE A 90 0.44 -11.24 6.76
C PHE A 90 1.28 -10.14 6.09
N ARG A 91 0.62 -9.05 5.66
CA ARG A 91 1.28 -7.86 5.11
C ARG A 91 2.33 -7.32 6.10
N TYR A 92 3.56 -7.13 5.62
CA TYR A 92 4.76 -6.82 6.42
C TYR A 92 5.13 -7.91 7.43
N ALA A 93 5.93 -8.89 6.99
CA ALA A 93 6.31 -10.07 7.77
C ALA A 93 6.89 -9.75 9.15
N GLU A 94 7.73 -8.73 9.28
CA GLU A 94 8.34 -8.33 10.56
C GLU A 94 7.30 -7.90 11.61
N GLN A 95 6.27 -7.17 11.20
CA GLN A 95 5.19 -6.75 12.11
C GLN A 95 4.37 -7.94 12.58
N PHE A 96 4.11 -8.92 11.70
CA PHE A 96 3.44 -10.16 12.10
C PHE A 96 4.34 -11.09 12.93
N ALA A 97 5.66 -11.06 12.73
CA ALA A 97 6.61 -11.73 13.60
C ALA A 97 6.60 -11.13 15.01
N ALA A 98 6.61 -9.79 15.13
CA ALA A 98 6.48 -9.07 16.39
C ALA A 98 5.13 -9.35 17.09
N LEU A 99 4.03 -9.37 16.33
CA LEU A 99 2.71 -9.75 16.82
C LEU A 99 2.73 -11.16 17.40
N ARG A 100 3.27 -12.14 16.67
CA ARG A 100 3.29 -13.54 17.10
C ARG A 100 4.20 -13.75 18.30
N ARG A 101 5.47 -13.33 18.21
CA ARG A 101 6.54 -13.69 19.15
C ARG A 101 6.53 -12.87 20.43
N THR A 102 5.96 -11.67 20.40
CA THR A 102 5.98 -10.75 21.54
C THR A 102 4.58 -10.32 21.90
N ILE A 103 3.93 -9.49 21.08
CA ILE A 103 2.71 -8.78 21.49
C ILE A 103 1.57 -9.74 21.89
N LEU A 104 1.17 -10.65 21.00
CA LEU A 104 0.07 -11.59 21.30
C LEU A 104 0.48 -12.62 22.34
N SER A 105 1.73 -13.08 22.32
CA SER A 105 2.25 -14.04 23.31
C SER A 105 2.22 -13.46 24.73
N ASP A 106 2.68 -12.21 24.90
CA ASP A 106 2.70 -11.50 26.17
C ASP A 106 1.27 -11.18 26.64
N LEU A 107 0.39 -10.73 25.74
CA LEU A 107 -1.02 -10.49 26.07
C LEU A 107 -1.74 -11.77 26.51
N ILE A 108 -1.51 -12.90 25.82
CA ILE A 108 -2.06 -14.20 26.21
C ILE A 108 -1.52 -14.61 27.59
N ALA A 109 -0.23 -14.40 27.86
CA ALA A 109 0.34 -14.69 29.17
C ALA A 109 -0.28 -13.82 30.28
N ALA A 110 -0.38 -12.51 30.05
CA ALA A 110 -0.95 -11.55 31.00
C ALA A 110 -2.45 -11.77 31.26
N ARG A 111 -3.20 -12.26 30.26
CA ARG A 111 -4.64 -12.52 30.36
C ARG A 111 -4.98 -13.96 30.76
N ARG A 112 -4.02 -14.78 31.22
CA ARG A 112 -4.28 -16.18 31.61
C ARG A 112 -5.36 -16.34 32.69
N SER A 113 -5.48 -15.38 33.61
CA SER A 113 -6.46 -15.43 34.69
C SER A 113 -7.88 -15.12 34.22
N THR A 114 -8.05 -14.15 33.32
CA THR A 114 -9.37 -13.73 32.81
C THR A 114 -9.78 -14.51 31.56
N ARG A 115 -8.80 -15.05 30.81
CA ARG A 115 -8.95 -15.73 29.52
C ARG A 115 -9.76 -14.94 28.50
N THR A 116 -9.59 -13.62 28.52
CA THR A 116 -10.28 -12.69 27.63
C THR A 116 -9.26 -11.89 26.83
N LEU A 117 -9.44 -11.84 25.51
CA LEU A 117 -8.58 -11.04 24.62
C LEU A 117 -9.44 -10.21 23.66
N ARG A 118 -9.28 -8.89 23.71
CA ARG A 118 -10.04 -7.94 22.88
C ARG A 118 -9.08 -7.20 21.94
N ILE A 119 -9.24 -7.41 20.64
CA ILE A 119 -8.37 -6.85 19.60
C ILE A 119 -9.21 -6.00 18.64
N TRP A 120 -8.65 -4.88 18.19
CA TRP A 120 -9.26 -4.03 17.17
C TRP A 120 -8.29 -3.76 16.02
N SER A 121 -8.69 -4.11 14.80
CA SER A 121 -8.04 -3.71 13.54
C SER A 121 -8.84 -2.55 12.94
N ALA A 122 -8.28 -1.34 13.03
CA ALA A 122 -8.89 -0.09 12.61
C ALA A 122 -8.44 0.30 11.20
N GLY A 123 -9.39 0.33 10.25
CA GLY A 123 -9.14 0.44 8.81
C GLY A 123 -8.71 -0.90 8.20
N CYS A 124 -9.51 -1.94 8.45
CA CYS A 124 -9.18 -3.33 8.13
C CYS A 124 -9.36 -3.71 6.64
N SER A 125 -9.88 -2.80 5.81
CA SER A 125 -10.18 -3.01 4.39
C SER A 125 -10.98 -4.31 4.16
N THR A 126 -10.52 -5.20 3.29
CA THR A 126 -11.18 -6.47 2.94
C THR A 126 -10.94 -7.59 3.95
N GLY A 127 -10.45 -7.27 5.15
CA GLY A 127 -10.41 -8.19 6.30
C GLY A 127 -9.19 -9.10 6.39
N ALA A 128 -8.20 -8.97 5.50
CA ALA A 128 -6.99 -9.80 5.55
C ALA A 128 -6.23 -9.65 6.88
N GLU A 129 -6.11 -8.42 7.40
CA GLU A 129 -5.43 -8.16 8.69
C GLU A 129 -6.13 -8.84 9.89
N PRO A 130 -7.42 -8.61 10.19
CA PRO A 130 -8.06 -9.23 11.33
C PRO A 130 -8.11 -10.76 11.22
N TYR A 131 -8.19 -11.32 10.00
CA TYR A 131 -8.09 -12.76 9.82
C TYR A 131 -6.68 -13.32 10.01
N SER A 132 -5.63 -12.61 9.58
CA SER A 132 -4.25 -12.98 9.93
C SER A 132 -4.04 -12.99 11.45
N ILE A 133 -4.62 -12.04 12.19
CA ILE A 133 -4.60 -12.05 13.65
C ILE A 133 -5.37 -13.26 14.21
N ALA A 134 -6.56 -13.56 13.68
CA ALA A 134 -7.34 -14.73 14.11
C ALA A 134 -6.57 -16.05 13.91
N ILE A 135 -5.83 -16.17 12.80
CA ILE A 135 -4.95 -17.30 12.54
C ILE A 135 -3.83 -17.38 13.59
N LEU A 136 -3.14 -16.26 13.87
CA LEU A 136 -2.08 -16.23 14.87
C LEU A 136 -2.58 -16.57 16.27
N VAL A 137 -3.70 -16.00 16.71
CA VAL A 137 -4.27 -16.25 18.03
C VAL A 137 -4.65 -17.72 18.18
N ARG A 138 -5.26 -18.33 17.14
CA ARG A 138 -5.55 -19.76 17.16
C ARG A 138 -4.28 -20.59 17.25
N ASP A 139 -3.26 -20.29 16.45
CA ASP A 139 -2.00 -21.03 16.46
C ASP A 139 -1.27 -20.91 17.81
N LEU A 140 -1.37 -19.76 18.49
CA LEU A 140 -0.75 -19.53 19.81
C LEU A 140 -1.52 -20.19 20.96
N LEU A 141 -2.85 -20.17 20.93
CA LEU A 141 -3.68 -20.78 21.98
C LEU A 141 -3.84 -22.30 21.79
N GLY A 142 -3.78 -22.80 20.55
CA GLY A 142 -3.96 -24.22 20.25
C GLY A 142 -5.26 -24.76 20.81
N GLU A 143 -5.18 -25.90 21.51
CA GLU A 143 -6.34 -26.54 22.16
C GLU A 143 -6.97 -25.68 23.26
N ALA A 144 -6.19 -24.77 23.88
CA ALA A 144 -6.72 -23.90 24.93
C ALA A 144 -7.68 -22.83 24.38
N LEU A 145 -7.79 -22.64 23.06
CA LEU A 145 -8.68 -21.64 22.47
C LEU A 145 -10.14 -21.78 22.95
N GLY A 146 -10.60 -23.01 23.22
CA GLY A 146 -11.95 -23.28 23.71
C GLY A 146 -12.25 -22.68 25.10
N ASP A 147 -11.21 -22.41 25.90
CA ASP A 147 -11.32 -21.82 27.23
C ASP A 147 -11.21 -20.28 27.21
N TRP A 148 -11.00 -19.69 26.02
CA TRP A 148 -10.76 -18.27 25.84
C TRP A 148 -11.94 -17.56 25.17
N THR A 149 -12.26 -16.37 25.67
CA THR A 149 -13.14 -15.43 24.97
C THR A 149 -12.28 -14.45 24.17
N VAL A 150 -12.12 -14.73 22.87
CA VAL A 150 -11.38 -13.88 21.93
C VAL A 150 -12.35 -13.09 21.07
N THR A 151 -12.22 -11.76 21.05
CA THR A 151 -12.97 -10.87 20.16
C THR A 151 -12.02 -10.04 19.32
N ILE A 152 -12.12 -10.15 18.00
CA ILE A 152 -11.39 -9.34 17.03
C ILE A 152 -12.39 -8.47 16.27
N LEU A 153 -12.33 -7.17 16.50
CA LEU A 153 -13.14 -6.19 15.79
C LEU A 153 -12.34 -5.68 14.59
N GLY A 154 -12.85 -5.84 13.36
CA GLY A 154 -12.35 -5.15 12.18
C GLY A 154 -13.28 -4.00 11.82
N THR A 155 -12.79 -2.76 11.78
CA THR A 155 -13.58 -1.61 11.32
C THR A 155 -13.03 -0.99 10.06
N ASP A 156 -13.91 -0.46 9.20
CA ASP A 156 -13.52 0.29 8.02
C ASP A 156 -14.62 1.28 7.63
N ILE A 157 -14.27 2.33 6.87
CA ILE A 157 -15.25 3.28 6.34
C ILE A 157 -15.99 2.69 5.12
N SER A 158 -15.31 1.83 4.34
CA SER A 158 -15.83 1.25 3.11
C SER A 158 -16.75 0.06 3.38
N ALA A 159 -18.06 0.27 3.17
CA ALA A 159 -19.06 -0.80 3.28
C ALA A 159 -18.79 -1.95 2.29
N ALA A 160 -18.28 -1.65 1.09
CA ALA A 160 -17.93 -2.64 0.08
C ALA A 160 -16.74 -3.51 0.50
N ALA A 161 -15.70 -2.91 1.09
CA ALA A 161 -14.57 -3.65 1.63
C ALA A 161 -15.00 -4.58 2.78
N LEU A 162 -15.85 -4.08 3.69
CA LEU A 162 -16.40 -4.88 4.79
C LEU A 162 -17.33 -6.02 4.30
N ALA A 163 -18.04 -5.84 3.19
CA ALA A 163 -18.81 -6.93 2.59
C ALA A 163 -17.88 -8.06 2.11
N THR A 164 -16.77 -7.71 1.46
CA THR A 164 -15.72 -8.66 1.07
C THR A 164 -15.11 -9.35 2.29
N ALA A 165 -14.82 -8.58 3.35
CA ALA A 165 -14.30 -9.09 4.61
C ALA A 165 -15.23 -10.14 5.25
N ARG A 166 -16.54 -9.86 5.30
CA ARG A 166 -17.53 -10.82 5.85
C ARG A 166 -17.67 -12.08 4.99
N ALA A 167 -17.58 -11.95 3.66
CA ALA A 167 -17.59 -13.09 2.75
C ALA A 167 -16.38 -14.01 2.99
N ALA A 168 -15.23 -13.42 3.33
CA ALA A 168 -13.96 -14.11 3.59
C ALA A 168 -13.50 -14.97 2.39
N GLU A 169 -13.73 -14.44 1.19
CA GLU A 169 -13.38 -15.06 -0.08
C GLU A 169 -12.43 -14.14 -0.84
N TYR A 170 -11.30 -14.72 -1.25
CA TYR A 170 -10.13 -13.97 -1.67
C TYR A 170 -9.57 -14.52 -2.98
N GLY A 171 -9.06 -13.62 -3.82
CA GLY A 171 -8.25 -14.00 -4.97
C GLY A 171 -6.83 -14.42 -4.56
N PRO A 172 -6.05 -15.04 -5.47
CA PRO A 172 -4.66 -15.44 -5.21
C PRO A 172 -3.77 -14.29 -4.72
N TRP A 173 -3.98 -13.06 -5.23
CA TRP A 173 -3.19 -11.88 -4.88
C TRP A 173 -3.21 -11.53 -3.40
N ALA A 174 -4.36 -11.69 -2.74
CA ALA A 174 -4.50 -11.44 -1.30
C ALA A 174 -3.72 -12.45 -0.45
N LEU A 175 -3.37 -13.61 -1.02
CA LEU A 175 -2.65 -14.70 -0.37
C LEU A 175 -1.21 -14.83 -0.90
N ARG A 176 -0.68 -13.81 -1.61
CA ARG A 176 0.62 -13.88 -2.31
C ARG A 176 1.84 -14.11 -1.40
N THR A 177 1.70 -13.79 -0.12
CA THR A 177 2.72 -14.01 0.92
C THR A 177 2.71 -15.42 1.49
N LEU A 178 1.65 -16.19 1.22
CA LEU A 178 1.45 -17.51 1.79
C LEU A 178 1.99 -18.58 0.86
N ASP A 179 2.71 -19.54 1.44
CA ASP A 179 3.14 -20.71 0.69
C ASP A 179 1.96 -21.66 0.39
N THR A 180 2.21 -22.74 -0.35
CA THR A 180 1.15 -23.68 -0.73
C THR A 180 0.58 -24.44 0.46
N GLU A 181 1.38 -24.71 1.48
CA GLU A 181 0.97 -25.47 2.67
C GLU A 181 0.11 -24.60 3.59
N GLU A 182 0.55 -23.37 3.88
CA GLU A 182 -0.21 -22.37 4.64
C GLU A 182 -1.57 -22.09 3.99
N ARG A 183 -1.58 -21.90 2.67
CA ARG A 183 -2.84 -21.72 1.91
C ARG A 183 -3.78 -22.91 2.06
N ALA A 184 -3.27 -24.13 1.93
CA ALA A 184 -4.07 -25.34 2.09
C ALA A 184 -4.57 -25.53 3.53
N ARG A 185 -3.76 -25.14 4.52
CA ARG A 185 -4.08 -25.22 5.95
C ARG A 185 -5.19 -24.27 6.34
N TRP A 186 -5.15 -23.02 5.88
CA TRP A 186 -6.07 -21.97 6.34
C TRP A 186 -7.27 -21.73 5.43
N PHE A 187 -7.15 -22.06 4.15
CA PHE A 187 -8.19 -21.80 3.15
C PHE A 187 -8.69 -23.08 2.49
N ARG A 188 -9.82 -22.95 1.79
CA ARG A 188 -10.34 -23.94 0.84
C ARG A 188 -10.38 -23.28 -0.53
N ARG A 189 -9.93 -23.98 -1.57
CA ARG A 189 -10.08 -23.49 -2.94
C ARG A 189 -11.56 -23.42 -3.30
N THR A 190 -11.96 -22.34 -3.95
CA THR A 190 -13.31 -22.16 -4.50
C THR A 190 -13.25 -22.15 -6.03
N PRO A 191 -14.30 -22.65 -6.70
CA PRO A 191 -14.35 -22.68 -8.16
C PRO A 191 -14.47 -21.26 -8.74
N ALA A 192 -14.20 -21.16 -10.05
CA ALA A 192 -14.41 -19.93 -10.80
C ALA A 192 -15.86 -19.46 -10.72
N ARG A 193 -16.06 -18.15 -10.61
CA ARG A 193 -17.38 -17.50 -10.58
C ARG A 193 -17.27 -16.04 -11.05
N PRO A 194 -18.38 -15.33 -11.33
CA PRO A 194 -18.33 -13.91 -11.66
C PRO A 194 -17.54 -13.12 -10.61
N GLY A 195 -16.53 -12.36 -11.04
CA GLY A 195 -15.59 -11.63 -10.17
C GLY A 195 -14.34 -12.40 -9.72
N LEU A 196 -14.32 -13.74 -9.83
CA LEU A 196 -13.14 -14.60 -9.61
C LEU A 196 -13.06 -15.67 -10.70
N PRO A 197 -12.72 -15.29 -11.95
CA PRO A 197 -12.80 -16.19 -13.11
C PRO A 197 -11.80 -17.35 -13.08
N GLN A 198 -10.75 -17.28 -12.26
CA GLN A 198 -9.77 -18.35 -12.07
C GLN A 198 -10.02 -19.19 -10.79
N GLY A 199 -11.15 -18.96 -10.12
CA GLY A 199 -11.41 -19.46 -8.77
C GLY A 199 -10.72 -18.62 -7.71
N GLY A 200 -10.90 -18.99 -6.45
CA GLY A 200 -10.37 -18.26 -5.32
C GLY A 200 -10.12 -19.13 -4.11
N TYR A 201 -10.09 -18.48 -2.95
CA TYR A 201 -9.83 -19.10 -1.66
C TYR A 201 -10.84 -18.57 -0.65
N ALA A 202 -11.59 -19.48 -0.03
CA ALA A 202 -12.45 -19.16 1.11
C ALA A 202 -11.69 -19.47 2.41
N LEU A 203 -11.64 -18.53 3.33
CA LEU A 203 -11.08 -18.77 4.66
C LEU A 203 -11.91 -19.85 5.37
N ARG A 204 -11.24 -20.83 5.99
CA ARG A 204 -11.92 -21.91 6.69
C ARG A 204 -12.77 -21.35 7.83
N GLN A 205 -13.96 -21.92 7.99
CA GLN A 205 -14.98 -21.47 8.95
C GLN A 205 -14.45 -21.39 10.38
N VAL A 206 -13.45 -22.21 10.73
CA VAL A 206 -12.89 -22.24 12.09
C VAL A 206 -12.32 -20.89 12.54
N PHE A 207 -11.81 -20.04 11.63
CA PHE A 207 -11.21 -18.74 11.96
C PHE A 207 -12.23 -17.59 12.00
N ARG A 208 -13.37 -17.75 11.33
CA ARG A 208 -14.34 -16.67 11.12
C ARG A 208 -15.07 -16.20 12.39
N PRO A 209 -15.49 -17.09 13.32
CA PRO A 209 -16.26 -16.70 14.51
C PRO A 209 -15.56 -15.73 15.46
N MET A 210 -14.22 -15.67 15.46
CA MET A 210 -13.46 -14.73 16.31
C MET A 210 -13.54 -13.29 15.81
N VAL A 211 -13.94 -13.08 14.55
CA VAL A 211 -13.85 -11.78 13.88
C VAL A 211 -15.23 -11.21 13.61
N ARG A 212 -15.46 -9.97 14.06
CA ARG A 212 -16.65 -9.17 13.77
C ARG A 212 -16.26 -7.94 12.97
N PHE A 213 -17.09 -7.58 12.00
CA PHE A 213 -16.87 -6.43 11.12
C PHE A 213 -17.93 -5.36 11.28
N GLU A 214 -17.49 -4.12 11.50
CA GLU A 214 -18.36 -2.95 11.67
C GLU A 214 -17.92 -1.80 10.78
N ARG A 215 -18.89 -0.99 10.33
CA ARG A 215 -18.56 0.26 9.66
C ARG A 215 -18.18 1.28 10.72
N GLN A 216 -17.06 1.94 10.53
CA GLN A 216 -16.64 3.05 11.39
C GLN A 216 -15.73 3.99 10.62
N ASN A 217 -15.97 5.30 10.78
CA ASN A 217 -15.05 6.32 10.30
C ASN A 217 -14.06 6.68 11.43
N LEU A 218 -12.75 6.69 11.17
CA LEU A 218 -11.77 7.08 12.20
C LEU A 218 -11.96 8.51 12.71
N MET A 219 -12.50 9.41 11.89
CA MET A 219 -12.85 10.77 12.31
C MET A 219 -13.92 10.78 13.41
N SER A 220 -14.77 9.75 13.46
CA SER A 220 -15.81 9.65 14.49
C SER A 220 -15.24 9.54 15.91
N LEU A 221 -13.99 9.05 16.02
CA LEU A 221 -13.29 8.92 17.30
C LEU A 221 -12.94 10.27 17.92
N ILE A 222 -12.75 11.29 17.08
CA ILE A 222 -12.28 12.62 17.48
C ILE A 222 -13.37 13.69 17.48
N ASP A 223 -14.49 13.45 16.80
CA ASP A 223 -15.68 14.31 16.84
C ASP A 223 -16.80 13.77 17.75
N GLY A 224 -16.72 12.50 18.17
CA GLY A 224 -17.66 11.86 19.09
C GLY A 224 -18.98 11.40 18.47
N SER A 225 -19.12 11.46 17.13
CA SER A 225 -20.35 11.13 16.41
C SER A 225 -20.71 9.64 16.44
N GLU A 226 -19.72 8.74 16.48
CA GLU A 226 -19.91 7.29 16.61
C GLU A 226 -19.00 6.76 17.73
N PRO A 227 -19.52 6.60 18.97
CA PRO A 227 -18.70 6.20 20.11
C PRO A 227 -18.20 4.76 19.95
N MET A 228 -16.93 4.56 20.28
CA MET A 228 -16.28 3.24 20.33
C MET A 228 -15.83 2.95 21.76
N PRO A 229 -16.31 1.88 22.41
CA PRO A 229 -15.93 1.54 23.77
C PRO A 229 -14.44 1.23 23.87
N GLY A 230 -13.85 1.48 25.05
CA GLY A 230 -12.47 1.10 25.35
C GLY A 230 -12.31 -0.33 25.86
N GLY A 231 -11.12 -0.61 26.39
CA GLY A 231 -10.77 -1.91 26.97
C GLY A 231 -10.22 -2.90 25.94
N PHE A 232 -9.50 -2.41 24.93
CA PHE A 232 -8.78 -3.26 23.97
C PHE A 232 -7.39 -3.60 24.50
N ASP A 233 -7.00 -4.86 24.35
CA ASP A 233 -5.66 -5.35 24.67
C ASP A 233 -4.68 -5.06 23.53
N LEU A 234 -5.17 -5.03 22.28
CA LEU A 234 -4.40 -4.70 21.10
C LEU A 234 -5.26 -3.87 20.13
N ILE A 235 -4.69 -2.76 19.66
CA ILE A 235 -5.23 -2.00 18.54
C ILE A 235 -4.19 -2.00 17.42
N LEU A 236 -4.62 -2.31 16.19
CA LEU A 236 -3.85 -2.16 14.97
C LEU A 236 -4.47 -1.03 14.16
N CYS A 237 -3.67 -0.06 13.72
CA CYS A 237 -4.09 0.99 12.79
C CYS A 237 -3.00 1.20 11.74
N ARG A 238 -2.96 0.27 10.77
CA ARG A 238 -1.85 0.11 9.83
C ARG A 238 -2.24 0.58 8.45
N ASN A 239 -1.36 1.35 7.80
CA ASN A 239 -1.52 1.84 6.42
C ASN A 239 -2.77 2.67 6.14
N VAL A 240 -3.38 3.24 7.18
CA VAL A 240 -4.58 4.09 7.07
C VAL A 240 -4.26 5.55 7.41
N LEU A 241 -3.40 5.78 8.42
CA LEU A 241 -3.03 7.12 8.86
C LEU A 241 -2.31 7.96 7.80
N ILE A 242 -1.71 7.33 6.78
CA ILE A 242 -1.05 7.99 5.65
C ILE A 242 -1.99 8.88 4.82
N TYR A 243 -3.30 8.66 4.93
CA TYR A 243 -4.29 9.48 4.25
C TYR A 243 -4.69 10.72 5.05
N PHE A 244 -4.25 10.91 6.30
CA PHE A 244 -4.71 11.99 7.16
C PHE A 244 -3.67 13.10 7.29
N SER A 245 -4.11 14.31 7.63
CA SER A 245 -3.19 15.39 8.01
C SER A 245 -2.48 15.06 9.33
N ALA A 246 -1.29 15.63 9.57
CA ALA A 246 -0.54 15.40 10.80
C ALA A 246 -1.36 15.74 12.07
N GLU A 247 -2.20 16.78 12.01
CA GLU A 247 -3.13 17.15 13.09
C GLU A 247 -4.16 16.05 13.36
N HIS A 248 -4.84 15.55 12.31
CA HIS A 248 -5.80 14.47 12.44
C HIS A 248 -5.14 13.18 12.93
N VAL A 249 -3.94 12.84 12.43
CA VAL A 249 -3.16 11.69 12.90
C VAL A 249 -2.92 11.77 14.41
N ASN A 250 -2.47 12.91 14.93
CA ASN A 250 -2.23 13.08 16.36
C ASN A 250 -3.49 12.87 17.19
N ARG A 251 -4.62 13.46 16.76
CA ARG A 251 -5.91 13.33 17.46
C ARG A 251 -6.44 11.89 17.40
N ILE A 252 -6.36 11.24 16.24
CA ILE A 252 -6.81 9.85 16.06
C ILE A 252 -5.96 8.91 16.91
N VAL A 253 -4.63 9.01 16.86
CA VAL A 253 -3.73 8.14 17.64
C VAL A 253 -3.94 8.32 19.15
N ARG A 254 -4.16 9.56 19.61
CA ARG A 254 -4.57 9.82 21.00
C ARG A 254 -5.87 9.11 21.34
N ALA A 255 -6.91 9.28 20.52
CA ALA A 255 -8.21 8.64 20.74
C ALA A 255 -8.12 7.10 20.75
N LEU A 256 -7.27 6.51 19.90
CA LEU A 256 -6.99 5.08 19.92
C LEU A 256 -6.30 4.66 21.23
N SER A 257 -5.31 5.43 21.70
CA SER A 257 -4.58 5.12 22.93
C SER A 257 -5.47 5.13 24.18
N GLU A 258 -6.44 6.05 24.23
CA GLU A 258 -7.41 6.16 25.34
C GLU A 258 -8.36 4.96 25.42
N ARG A 259 -8.42 4.14 24.37
CA ARG A 259 -9.24 2.92 24.29
C ARG A 259 -8.47 1.64 24.61
N LEU A 260 -7.16 1.72 24.82
CA LEU A 260 -6.35 0.60 25.27
C LEU A 260 -6.54 0.34 26.76
N THR A 261 -6.38 -0.91 27.16
CA THR A 261 -6.10 -1.25 28.56
C THR A 261 -4.71 -0.70 28.95
N PRO A 262 -4.43 -0.52 30.26
CA PRO A 262 -3.12 -0.02 30.71
C PRO A 262 -1.93 -0.87 30.24
N GLU A 263 -2.14 -2.16 30.03
CA GLU A 263 -1.12 -3.11 29.55
C GLU A 263 -1.16 -3.30 28.03
N GLY A 264 -2.09 -2.66 27.34
CA GLY A 264 -2.39 -2.88 25.94
C GLY A 264 -1.30 -2.37 24.98
N TRP A 265 -1.44 -2.79 23.73
CA TRP A 265 -0.51 -2.47 22.66
C TRP A 265 -1.21 -1.74 21.52
N LEU A 266 -0.53 -0.75 20.96
CA LEU A 266 -0.90 -0.10 19.70
C LEU A 266 0.16 -0.40 18.64
N LEU A 267 -0.25 -1.00 17.53
CA LEU A 267 0.61 -1.24 16.38
C LEU A 267 0.17 -0.36 15.22
N LEU A 268 1.03 0.58 14.82
CA LEU A 268 0.81 1.46 13.68
C LEU A 268 1.49 0.91 12.42
N GLY A 269 1.09 1.44 11.26
CA GLY A 269 1.83 1.22 10.02
C GLY A 269 3.22 1.85 10.07
N HIS A 270 4.01 1.71 9.00
CA HIS A 270 5.35 2.32 8.90
C HIS A 270 5.33 3.85 8.81
N ALA A 271 4.20 4.49 9.11
CA ALA A 271 4.13 5.94 9.25
C ALA A 271 5.05 6.34 10.41
N GLU A 272 5.90 7.31 10.14
CA GLU A 272 7.04 7.76 10.94
C GLU A 272 6.75 7.84 12.45
N PRO A 273 7.72 7.55 13.33
CA PRO A 273 7.57 7.83 14.75
C PRO A 273 7.37 9.34 14.95
N ASN A 274 6.15 9.73 15.29
CA ASN A 274 5.81 11.12 15.55
C ASN A 274 6.15 11.46 17.01
N PRO A 275 7.06 12.42 17.27
CA PRO A 275 7.44 12.82 18.62
C PRO A 275 6.25 13.25 19.49
N ALA A 276 5.16 13.73 18.87
CA ALA A 276 3.95 14.12 19.58
C ALA A 276 3.34 12.95 20.38
N PHE A 277 3.53 11.70 19.94
CA PHE A 277 2.97 10.54 20.63
C PHE A 277 3.60 10.29 22.00
N ALA A 278 4.84 10.73 22.22
CA ALA A 278 5.60 10.48 23.44
C ALA A 278 4.91 11.00 24.72
N GLN A 279 3.96 11.92 24.59
CA GLN A 279 3.19 12.48 25.70
C GLN A 279 2.20 11.46 26.32
N TRP A 280 1.74 10.46 25.56
CA TRP A 280 0.71 9.48 26.02
C TRP A 280 1.01 8.03 25.61
N LEU A 281 2.01 7.82 24.76
CA LEU A 281 2.48 6.51 24.35
C LEU A 281 3.99 6.38 24.54
N SER A 282 4.41 5.24 25.07
CA SER A 282 5.81 4.82 25.13
C SER A 282 6.12 3.89 23.96
N PRO A 283 7.07 4.24 23.07
CA PRO A 283 7.49 3.35 21.99
C PRO A 283 8.27 2.16 22.55
N VAL A 284 8.02 0.98 21.97
CA VAL A 284 8.71 -0.27 22.26
C VAL A 284 9.30 -0.78 20.95
N ALA A 285 10.62 -0.77 20.86
CA ALA A 285 11.34 -1.29 19.70
C ALA A 285 11.27 -2.82 19.71
N LEU A 286 10.78 -3.39 18.60
CA LEU A 286 10.72 -4.82 18.34
C LEU A 286 11.54 -5.12 17.07
N PRO A 287 12.00 -6.37 16.86
CA PRO A 287 12.69 -6.72 15.63
C PRO A 287 11.87 -6.33 14.39
N GLY A 288 12.40 -5.40 13.60
CA GLY A 288 11.79 -4.94 12.34
C GLY A 288 10.55 -4.05 12.45
N THR A 289 10.16 -3.59 13.65
CA THR A 289 9.06 -2.63 13.82
C THR A 289 9.09 -1.91 15.18
N VAL A 290 8.36 -0.80 15.30
CA VAL A 290 8.03 -0.19 16.59
C VAL A 290 6.55 -0.45 16.89
N ALA A 291 6.25 -0.75 18.15
CA ALA A 291 4.90 -0.75 18.70
C ALA A 291 4.83 0.22 19.87
N TYR A 292 3.64 0.53 20.37
CA TYR A 292 3.45 1.52 21.42
C TYR A 292 2.63 0.96 22.58
N ARG A 293 2.91 1.43 23.79
CA ARG A 293 2.14 1.13 25.00
C ARG A 293 1.69 2.42 25.69
N PRO A 294 0.55 2.46 26.38
CA PRO A 294 0.13 3.64 27.14
C PRO A 294 1.17 4.07 28.19
N THR A 295 1.46 5.37 28.27
CA THR A 295 2.36 5.92 29.28
C THR A 295 1.66 5.85 30.65
N GLY A 296 2.04 4.85 31.46
CA GLY A 296 1.39 4.54 32.75
C GLY A 296 1.37 3.04 33.09
N GLY A 297 1.60 2.16 32.12
CA GLY A 297 1.99 0.77 32.37
C GLY A 297 3.50 0.67 32.63
N ALA A 298 3.93 -0.09 33.64
CA ALA A 298 5.35 -0.25 33.97
C ALA A 298 6.16 -0.70 32.72
N VAL A 299 7.16 0.09 32.34
CA VAL A 299 8.11 -0.21 31.26
C VAL A 299 9.45 -0.59 31.88
N PRO A 300 10.09 -1.73 31.53
CA PRO A 300 11.51 -1.92 31.78
C PRO A 300 12.29 -0.96 30.88
N ALA A 301 13.09 -0.07 31.45
CA ALA A 301 13.89 0.89 30.70
C ALA A 301 14.86 0.17 29.75
N ALA A 302 14.84 0.53 28.46
CA ALA A 302 15.87 0.12 27.50
C ALA A 302 17.04 1.12 27.52
N PRO A 303 18.29 0.66 27.34
CA PRO A 303 19.47 1.53 27.41
C PRO A 303 19.60 2.42 26.18
N THR A 304 19.90 3.69 26.40
CA THR A 304 20.27 4.68 25.37
C THR A 304 21.70 4.45 24.88
N ILE A 305 21.90 4.28 23.56
CA ILE A 305 23.22 4.34 22.91
C ILE A 305 23.39 5.76 22.34
N PRO A 306 24.50 6.47 22.62
CA PRO A 306 24.73 7.82 22.10
C PRO A 306 25.20 7.80 20.64
N VAL A 307 24.67 8.73 19.84
CA VAL A 307 24.99 8.93 18.42
C VAL A 307 26.24 9.82 18.28
N PRO A 308 27.25 9.48 17.45
CA PRO A 308 28.40 10.35 17.22
C PRO A 308 28.16 11.35 16.07
N VAL A 309 28.76 12.54 16.20
CA VAL A 309 28.67 13.68 15.27
C VAL A 309 29.62 13.48 14.07
N PRO A 310 29.25 13.76 12.81
CA PRO A 310 30.16 13.56 11.67
C PRO A 310 31.14 14.73 11.47
N VAL A 311 32.37 14.38 11.08
CA VAL A 311 33.44 15.30 10.64
C VAL A 311 33.42 15.37 9.10
N PHE A 312 33.48 16.59 8.54
CA PHE A 312 33.52 16.83 7.09
C PHE A 312 34.95 16.73 6.52
N LEU A 313 35.10 16.13 5.33
CA LEU A 313 36.30 16.19 4.48
C LEU A 313 35.95 16.78 3.09
N PRO A 314 36.88 17.43 2.38
CA PRO A 314 36.60 18.22 1.18
C PRO A 314 36.53 17.40 -0.12
N ALA A 315 35.83 17.95 -1.11
CA ALA A 315 35.47 17.31 -2.38
C ALA A 315 36.59 17.33 -3.46
N ALA A 316 36.57 16.31 -4.34
CA ALA A 316 37.43 16.16 -5.52
C ALA A 316 36.78 16.73 -6.81
N PRO A 317 37.54 17.03 -7.89
CA PRO A 317 37.07 17.78 -9.05
C PRO A 317 36.37 16.91 -10.11
N PRO A 318 35.64 17.51 -11.08
CA PRO A 318 34.82 16.78 -12.04
C PRO A 318 35.59 16.26 -13.27
N PRO A 319 35.11 15.20 -13.95
CA PRO A 319 35.70 14.70 -15.19
C PRO A 319 35.18 15.42 -16.45
N LEU A 320 36.02 15.39 -17.50
CA LEU A 320 35.83 16.00 -18.82
C LEU A 320 34.81 15.26 -19.70
N SER A 321 34.14 16.01 -20.59
CA SER A 321 33.09 15.55 -21.52
C SER A 321 33.64 14.87 -22.78
N PRO A 322 32.93 13.88 -23.37
CA PRO A 322 33.26 13.34 -24.68
C PRO A 322 32.56 14.08 -25.85
N THR A 323 33.20 14.04 -27.02
CA THR A 323 32.79 14.56 -28.32
C THR A 323 31.73 13.71 -29.04
N PRO A 324 30.97 14.27 -30.00
CA PRO A 324 29.81 13.61 -30.61
C PRO A 324 30.21 12.75 -31.82
N ALA A 325 29.54 11.60 -31.99
CA ALA A 325 29.59 10.79 -33.20
C ALA A 325 28.33 11.01 -34.05
N GLU A 326 28.53 11.09 -35.37
CA GLU A 326 27.55 11.39 -36.41
C GLU A 326 26.39 10.38 -36.51
N THR A 327 25.19 10.93 -36.74
CA THR A 327 23.94 10.21 -36.95
C THR A 327 23.75 9.91 -38.44
N ILE A 328 23.58 8.64 -38.80
CA ILE A 328 23.11 8.22 -40.12
C ILE A 328 21.61 7.92 -40.01
N PHE A 329 20.76 8.69 -40.70
CA PHE A 329 19.32 8.45 -40.82
C PHE A 329 18.99 7.54 -42.01
N PRO A 330 18.07 6.57 -41.89
CA PRO A 330 17.40 5.95 -43.03
C PRO A 330 16.14 6.75 -43.45
N PRO A 331 15.66 6.61 -44.70
CA PRO A 331 14.61 7.45 -45.30
C PRO A 331 13.18 7.13 -44.82
N PRO A 332 12.21 8.05 -45.03
CA PRO A 332 10.86 7.94 -44.48
C PRO A 332 9.97 6.97 -45.27
N ALA A 333 9.22 6.13 -44.57
CA ALA A 333 8.12 5.37 -45.14
C ALA A 333 6.83 6.21 -45.18
N ALA A 334 6.06 6.06 -46.26
CA ALA A 334 4.82 6.77 -46.56
C ALA A 334 3.70 6.53 -45.52
N PRO A 335 2.73 7.47 -45.37
CA PRO A 335 1.76 7.44 -44.28
C PRO A 335 0.67 6.38 -44.51
N ALA A 336 0.40 5.61 -43.45
CA ALA A 336 -0.77 4.73 -43.38
C ALA A 336 -2.07 5.54 -43.19
N PRO A 337 -3.23 5.02 -43.62
CA PRO A 337 -4.48 5.77 -43.65
C PRO A 337 -4.98 6.16 -42.26
N LEU A 338 -5.59 7.34 -42.17
CA LEU A 338 -6.24 7.90 -40.99
C LEU A 338 -7.30 6.94 -40.43
N ALA A 339 -6.98 6.33 -39.29
CA ALA A 339 -7.95 5.69 -38.41
C ALA A 339 -8.86 6.76 -37.76
N PRO A 340 -10.11 6.42 -37.45
CA PRO A 340 -11.06 7.35 -36.85
C PRO A 340 -10.55 7.86 -35.50
N ALA A 341 -10.88 9.11 -35.17
CA ALA A 341 -10.43 9.84 -33.99
C ALA A 341 -10.41 8.97 -32.72
N THR A 342 -9.22 8.46 -32.40
CA THR A 342 -8.93 7.70 -31.19
C THR A 342 -8.61 8.67 -30.06
N ASP A 343 -9.08 8.33 -28.86
CA ASP A 343 -8.72 8.99 -27.61
C ASP A 343 -7.21 9.26 -27.56
N LEU A 344 -6.82 10.41 -27.00
CA LEU A 344 -5.42 10.78 -26.81
C LEU A 344 -4.67 9.59 -26.16
N PRO A 345 -3.47 9.21 -26.66
CA PRO A 345 -2.69 8.13 -26.06
C PRO A 345 -2.43 8.46 -24.58
N LEU A 346 -2.70 7.50 -23.69
CA LEU A 346 -2.52 7.65 -22.24
C LEU A 346 -1.09 8.08 -21.93
N SER A 347 -0.87 9.03 -21.03
CA SER A 347 0.51 9.36 -20.65
C SER A 347 1.23 8.13 -20.05
N PRO A 348 2.57 8.06 -20.06
CA PRO A 348 3.30 6.94 -19.44
C PRO A 348 2.88 6.69 -17.98
N GLY A 349 2.58 7.77 -17.25
CA GLY A 349 2.10 7.71 -15.87
C GLY A 349 0.69 7.13 -15.72
N ASP A 350 -0.22 7.46 -16.65
CA ASP A 350 -1.59 6.91 -16.66
C ASP A 350 -1.59 5.42 -17.03
N LEU A 351 -0.78 5.04 -18.02
CA LEU A 351 -0.56 3.65 -18.37
C LEU A 351 0.03 2.88 -17.18
N LEU A 352 1.05 3.44 -16.52
CA LEU A 352 1.66 2.83 -15.34
C LEU A 352 0.64 2.64 -14.20
N ALA A 353 -0.21 3.63 -13.94
CA ALA A 353 -1.28 3.54 -12.95
C ALA A 353 -2.31 2.47 -13.32
N GLU A 354 -2.72 2.38 -14.59
CA GLU A 354 -3.62 1.33 -15.08
C GLU A 354 -2.99 -0.07 -14.92
N ILE A 355 -1.70 -0.20 -15.26
CA ILE A 355 -0.95 -1.45 -15.11
C ILE A 355 -0.88 -1.87 -13.64
N ARG A 356 -0.62 -0.94 -12.72
CA ARG A 356 -0.65 -1.21 -11.28
C ARG A 356 -2.02 -1.71 -10.83
N VAL A 357 -3.10 -1.03 -11.24
CA VAL A 357 -4.47 -1.45 -10.89
C VAL A 357 -4.79 -2.85 -11.42
N LEU A 358 -4.40 -3.16 -12.66
CA LEU A 358 -4.61 -4.49 -13.24
C LEU A 358 -3.76 -5.57 -12.57
N ALA A 359 -2.51 -5.26 -12.22
CA ALA A 359 -1.65 -6.15 -11.45
C ALA A 359 -2.21 -6.41 -10.04
N ASP A 360 -2.67 -5.36 -9.36
CA ASP A 360 -3.31 -5.43 -8.04
C ASP A 360 -4.63 -6.21 -8.07
N ALA A 361 -5.36 -6.16 -9.19
CA ALA A 361 -6.55 -6.96 -9.43
C ALA A 361 -6.23 -8.44 -9.74
N GLY A 362 -4.95 -8.83 -9.82
CA GLY A 362 -4.52 -10.16 -10.23
C GLY A 362 -4.77 -10.45 -11.71
N GLU A 363 -5.09 -9.44 -12.52
CA GLU A 363 -5.27 -9.54 -13.96
C GLU A 363 -3.91 -9.43 -14.68
N THR A 364 -2.88 -10.12 -14.20
CA THR A 364 -1.49 -10.02 -14.70
C THR A 364 -1.40 -10.24 -16.22
N ALA A 365 -2.16 -11.17 -16.78
CA ALA A 365 -2.18 -11.41 -18.23
C ALA A 365 -2.85 -10.28 -19.03
N ARG A 366 -3.78 -9.55 -18.42
CA ARG A 366 -4.39 -8.36 -19.03
C ARG A 366 -3.49 -7.15 -18.87
N ALA A 367 -2.89 -6.95 -17.70
CA ALA A 367 -1.85 -5.94 -17.47
C ALA A 367 -0.70 -6.12 -18.47
N TRP A 368 -0.23 -7.35 -18.64
CA TRP A 368 0.79 -7.70 -19.62
C TRP A 368 0.38 -7.32 -21.04
N ARG A 369 -0.81 -7.74 -21.50
CA ARG A 369 -1.29 -7.36 -22.85
C ARG A 369 -1.41 -5.85 -23.02
N ARG A 370 -2.06 -5.19 -22.06
CA ARG A 370 -2.25 -3.74 -22.04
C ARG A 370 -0.92 -2.98 -22.13
N LEU A 371 0.10 -3.46 -21.41
CA LEU A 371 1.44 -2.91 -21.43
C LEU A 371 2.12 -3.17 -22.77
N GLN A 372 2.07 -4.40 -23.29
CA GLN A 372 2.70 -4.76 -24.56
C GLN A 372 2.10 -4.02 -25.76
N ASP A 373 0.80 -3.73 -25.72
CA ASP A 373 0.10 -2.99 -26.78
C ASP A 373 0.62 -1.54 -26.90
N GLU A 374 1.15 -0.97 -25.81
CA GLU A 374 1.52 0.46 -25.76
C GLU A 374 2.94 0.77 -25.35
N ILE A 375 3.72 -0.22 -24.91
CA ILE A 375 5.13 -0.04 -24.57
C ILE A 375 5.96 0.43 -25.77
N GLY A 376 5.51 0.17 -27.00
CA GLY A 376 6.11 0.71 -28.21
C GLY A 376 6.10 2.24 -28.27
N GLY A 377 5.07 2.89 -27.71
CA GLY A 377 4.97 4.35 -27.60
C GLY A 377 5.78 4.93 -26.43
N TYR A 378 6.17 4.10 -25.46
CA TYR A 378 6.83 4.50 -24.21
C TYR A 378 8.12 3.72 -23.95
N ALA A 379 8.80 3.31 -25.02
CA ALA A 379 9.93 2.38 -24.95
C ALA A 379 11.11 2.87 -24.10
N THR A 380 11.17 4.19 -23.82
CA THR A 380 12.20 4.90 -23.05
C THR A 380 11.82 5.17 -21.60
N ASP A 381 10.65 4.72 -21.13
CA ASP A 381 10.25 4.89 -19.72
C ASP A 381 10.80 3.75 -18.85
N PRO A 382 11.68 4.04 -17.86
CA PRO A 382 12.29 3.01 -17.05
C PRO A 382 11.31 2.30 -16.11
N ALA A 383 10.26 2.98 -15.63
CA ALA A 383 9.27 2.39 -14.73
C ALA A 383 8.36 1.40 -15.48
N LEU A 384 7.91 1.74 -16.70
CA LEU A 384 7.15 0.80 -17.53
C LEU A 384 7.97 -0.43 -17.90
N ARG A 385 9.28 -0.29 -18.15
CA ARG A 385 10.20 -1.43 -18.35
C ARG A 385 10.37 -2.28 -17.09
N TYR A 386 10.41 -1.65 -15.92
CA TYR A 386 10.45 -2.37 -14.65
C TYR A 386 9.17 -3.18 -14.41
N TYR A 387 7.98 -2.61 -14.66
CA TYR A 387 6.71 -3.34 -14.55
C TYR A 387 6.54 -4.40 -15.64
N GLU A 388 7.06 -4.20 -16.84
CA GLU A 388 7.19 -5.27 -17.85
C GLU A 388 7.98 -6.44 -17.24
N GLY A 389 9.11 -6.16 -16.58
CA GLY A 389 9.89 -7.13 -15.85
C GLY A 389 9.08 -7.91 -14.80
N LEU A 390 8.38 -7.20 -13.91
CA LEU A 390 7.58 -7.81 -12.84
C LEU A 390 6.43 -8.67 -13.37
N LEU A 391 5.68 -8.17 -14.35
CA LEU A 391 4.57 -8.92 -14.95
C LEU A 391 5.06 -10.18 -15.68
N ALA A 392 6.21 -10.09 -16.36
CA ALA A 392 6.83 -11.26 -16.98
C ALA A 392 7.25 -12.31 -15.94
N LEU A 393 7.79 -11.89 -14.78
CA LEU A 393 8.14 -12.81 -13.69
C LEU A 393 6.90 -13.57 -13.19
N ASP A 394 5.80 -12.86 -12.96
CA ASP A 394 4.54 -13.45 -12.48
C ASP A 394 3.93 -14.42 -13.50
N LEU A 395 4.15 -14.17 -14.79
CA LEU A 395 3.71 -15.07 -15.87
C LEU A 395 4.69 -16.22 -16.14
N GLY A 396 5.77 -16.35 -15.36
CA GLY A 396 6.80 -17.38 -15.54
C GLY A 396 7.69 -17.17 -16.78
N ARG A 397 7.70 -15.97 -17.35
CA ARG A 397 8.43 -15.59 -18.57
C ARG A 397 9.80 -15.03 -18.22
N GLU A 398 10.67 -15.86 -17.65
CA GLU A 398 11.94 -15.41 -17.07
C GLU A 398 12.88 -14.70 -18.07
N ARG A 399 12.91 -15.14 -19.34
CA ARG A 399 13.73 -14.49 -20.39
C ARG A 399 13.22 -13.09 -20.75
N GLU A 400 11.90 -12.90 -20.77
CA GLU A 400 11.28 -11.60 -21.03
C GLU A 400 11.48 -10.67 -19.83
N ALA A 401 11.33 -11.22 -18.61
CA ALA A 401 11.59 -10.50 -17.37
C ALA A 401 13.03 -9.97 -17.29
N GLU A 402 14.02 -10.83 -17.55
CA GLU A 402 15.43 -10.40 -17.53
C GLU A 402 15.70 -9.30 -18.55
N ARG A 403 15.16 -9.43 -19.77
CA ARG A 403 15.34 -8.42 -20.84
C ARG A 403 14.73 -7.08 -20.43
N ALA A 404 13.53 -7.09 -19.88
CA ALA A 404 12.81 -5.90 -19.46
C ALA A 404 13.50 -5.20 -18.27
N LEU A 405 13.92 -5.96 -17.25
CA LEU A 405 14.67 -5.43 -16.10
C LEU A 405 16.02 -4.84 -16.53
N ARG A 406 16.77 -5.51 -17.42
CA ARG A 406 17.99 -4.94 -18.01
C ARG A 406 17.69 -3.70 -18.85
N GLY A 407 16.56 -3.65 -19.53
CA GLY A 407 16.07 -2.47 -20.24
C GLY A 407 15.80 -1.29 -19.30
N ALA A 408 15.14 -1.53 -18.17
CA ALA A 408 14.94 -0.51 -17.13
C ALA A 408 16.29 0.03 -16.62
N LEU A 409 17.27 -0.85 -16.39
CA LEU A 409 18.62 -0.48 -15.95
C LEU A 409 19.47 0.21 -17.02
N PHE A 410 19.19 -0.05 -18.30
CA PHE A 410 19.82 0.67 -19.41
C PHE A 410 19.35 2.12 -19.46
N LEU A 411 18.05 2.35 -19.23
CA LEU A 411 17.41 3.66 -19.21
C LEU A 411 17.72 4.44 -17.93
N ASP A 412 17.70 3.78 -16.77
CA ASP A 412 18.09 4.34 -15.48
C ASP A 412 19.01 3.38 -14.72
N ARG A 413 20.32 3.67 -14.75
CA ARG A 413 21.34 2.88 -14.05
C ARG A 413 21.23 2.98 -12.52
N GLY A 414 20.53 4.00 -12.01
CA GLY A 414 20.29 4.24 -10.59
C GLY A 414 19.03 3.54 -10.05
N PHE A 415 18.29 2.83 -10.90
CA PHE A 415 17.03 2.20 -10.52
C PHE A 415 17.24 1.04 -9.53
N VAL A 416 17.17 1.37 -8.24
CA VAL A 416 17.51 0.48 -7.13
C VAL A 416 16.68 -0.81 -7.13
N MET A 417 15.36 -0.69 -7.32
CA MET A 417 14.47 -1.85 -7.33
C MET A 417 14.66 -2.75 -8.55
N ALA A 418 15.01 -2.20 -9.73
CA ALA A 418 15.30 -3.00 -10.91
C ALA A 418 16.58 -3.85 -10.73
N HIS A 419 17.62 -3.29 -10.09
CA HIS A 419 18.82 -4.07 -9.72
C HIS A 419 18.48 -5.19 -8.75
N PHE A 420 17.66 -4.90 -7.73
CA PHE A 420 17.27 -5.89 -6.73
C PHE A 420 16.47 -7.04 -7.33
N GLN A 421 15.44 -6.74 -8.13
CA GLN A 421 14.62 -7.75 -8.80
C GLN A 421 15.40 -8.58 -9.82
N LEU A 422 16.31 -7.96 -10.58
CA LEU A 422 17.21 -8.67 -11.48
C LEU A 422 18.13 -9.62 -10.70
N GLY A 423 18.65 -9.18 -9.55
CA GLY A 423 19.44 -10.02 -8.64
C GLY A 423 18.69 -11.26 -8.16
N LEU A 424 17.44 -11.10 -7.72
CA LEU A 424 16.58 -12.21 -7.30
C LEU A 424 16.28 -13.20 -8.44
N LEU A 425 15.99 -12.68 -9.64
CA LEU A 425 15.75 -13.51 -10.83
C LEU A 425 16.99 -14.35 -11.17
N LEU A 426 18.16 -13.73 -11.24
CA LEU A 426 19.41 -14.40 -11.58
C LEU A 426 19.82 -15.43 -10.51
N ALA A 427 19.57 -15.14 -9.24
CA ALA A 427 19.79 -16.05 -8.13
C ALA A 427 18.99 -17.34 -8.30
N ARG A 428 17.70 -17.20 -8.61
CA ARG A 428 16.79 -18.33 -8.88
C ARG A 428 17.24 -19.16 -10.09
N GLY A 429 17.75 -18.51 -11.12
CA GLY A 429 18.32 -19.16 -12.31
C GLY A 429 19.72 -19.78 -12.10
N GLY A 430 20.25 -19.80 -10.87
CA GLY A 430 21.56 -20.38 -10.56
C GLY A 430 22.77 -19.55 -11.01
N ARG A 431 22.56 -18.36 -11.57
CA ARG A 431 23.61 -17.46 -12.09
C ARG A 431 24.21 -16.59 -10.97
N ARG A 432 24.79 -17.25 -9.97
CA ARG A 432 25.27 -16.66 -8.71
C ARG A 432 26.15 -15.41 -8.90
N ALA A 433 27.13 -15.46 -9.79
CA ALA A 433 28.05 -14.33 -10.00
C ALA A 433 27.39 -13.10 -10.65
N GLU A 434 26.37 -13.29 -11.48
CA GLU A 434 25.58 -12.17 -12.03
C GLU A 434 24.56 -11.65 -11.02
N ALA A 435 23.95 -12.56 -10.25
CA ALA A 435 23.03 -12.23 -9.17
C ALA A 435 23.72 -11.37 -8.11
N ALA A 436 24.91 -11.78 -7.66
CA ALA A 436 25.69 -11.04 -6.67
C ALA A 436 26.00 -9.62 -7.16
N ARG A 437 26.46 -9.46 -8.41
CA ARG A 437 26.73 -8.14 -9.00
C ARG A 437 25.49 -7.24 -9.04
N ALA A 438 24.33 -7.77 -9.41
CA ALA A 438 23.08 -7.00 -9.44
C ALA A 438 22.63 -6.59 -8.01
N LEU A 439 22.73 -7.50 -7.04
CA LEU A 439 22.40 -7.21 -5.64
C LEU A 439 23.39 -6.23 -4.99
N ASP A 440 24.69 -6.33 -5.29
CA ASP A 440 25.70 -5.37 -4.83
C ASP A 440 25.44 -3.97 -5.39
N ASN A 441 24.99 -3.88 -6.64
CA ASN A 441 24.59 -2.60 -7.23
C ASN A 441 23.36 -2.02 -6.52
N ALA A 442 22.33 -2.82 -6.25
CA ALA A 442 21.16 -2.39 -5.47
C ALA A 442 21.57 -1.94 -4.07
N LEU A 443 22.42 -2.72 -3.40
CA LEU A 443 22.95 -2.44 -2.05
C LEU A 443 23.70 -1.11 -2.03
N ARG A 444 24.66 -0.91 -2.93
CA ARG A 444 25.47 0.31 -3.02
C ARG A 444 24.62 1.54 -3.32
N LEU A 445 23.66 1.43 -4.25
CA LEU A 445 22.76 2.54 -4.58
C LEU A 445 21.86 2.89 -3.40
N ALA A 446 21.30 1.89 -2.71
CA ALA A 446 20.48 2.11 -1.52
C ALA A 446 21.28 2.68 -0.34
N GLN A 447 22.53 2.26 -0.14
CA GLN A 447 23.43 2.83 0.88
C GLN A 447 23.80 4.30 0.60
N GLY A 448 23.75 4.71 -0.68
CA GLY A 448 23.97 6.10 -1.07
C GLY A 448 22.77 7.02 -0.76
N LEU A 449 21.63 6.46 -0.35
CA LEU A 449 20.43 7.20 0.03
C LEU A 449 20.33 7.31 1.55
N ALA A 450 19.60 8.31 2.06
CA ALA A 450 19.29 8.37 3.48
C ALA A 450 18.51 7.10 3.87
N PRO A 451 18.78 6.47 5.04
CA PRO A 451 18.15 5.20 5.44
C PRO A 451 16.62 5.16 5.32
N GLU A 452 15.97 6.29 5.58
CA GLU A 452 14.51 6.45 5.59
C GLU A 452 13.92 6.70 4.19
N THR A 453 14.76 6.92 3.17
CA THR A 453 14.30 7.23 1.80
C THR A 453 13.48 6.08 1.27
N VAL A 454 12.20 6.33 1.00
CA VAL A 454 11.33 5.37 0.32
C VAL A 454 11.80 5.23 -1.12
N LEU A 455 12.11 4.01 -1.53
CA LEU A 455 12.57 3.74 -2.87
C LEU A 455 11.39 3.86 -3.86
N PRO A 456 11.56 4.62 -4.96
CA PRO A 456 10.61 4.60 -6.05
C PRO A 456 10.35 3.16 -6.51
N GLU A 457 9.09 2.84 -6.79
CA GLU A 457 8.68 1.51 -7.26
C GLU A 457 9.00 0.36 -6.28
N GLY A 458 9.26 0.70 -5.02
CA GLY A 458 9.54 -0.22 -3.93
C GLY A 458 8.37 -0.44 -2.97
N ASP A 459 7.15 0.00 -3.31
CA ASP A 459 5.93 -0.20 -2.51
C ASP A 459 6.09 0.15 -1.01
N GLY A 460 6.77 1.26 -0.72
CA GLY A 460 7.04 1.72 0.65
C GLY A 460 8.27 1.10 1.32
N VAL A 461 9.09 0.35 0.58
CA VAL A 461 10.40 -0.14 1.06
C VAL A 461 11.36 1.04 1.18
N SER A 462 11.93 1.22 2.37
CA SER A 462 12.99 2.20 2.60
C SER A 462 14.34 1.68 2.13
N ALA A 463 15.28 2.60 1.87
CA ALA A 463 16.65 2.29 1.50
C ALA A 463 17.30 1.34 2.52
N ALA A 464 17.14 1.59 3.83
CA ALA A 464 17.67 0.70 4.88
C ALA A 464 17.13 -0.72 4.80
N ARG A 465 15.81 -0.86 4.57
CA ARG A 465 15.18 -2.18 4.45
C ARG A 465 15.66 -2.94 3.23
N LEU A 466 15.87 -2.23 2.12
CA LEU A 466 16.43 -2.86 0.93
C LEU A 466 17.89 -3.27 1.15
N VAL A 467 18.70 -2.44 1.82
CA VAL A 467 20.08 -2.78 2.20
C VAL A 467 20.13 -4.09 2.98
N ASP A 468 19.26 -4.25 3.97
CA ASP A 468 19.18 -5.48 4.76
C ASP A 468 18.71 -6.69 3.92
N ALA A 469 17.72 -6.50 3.06
CA ALA A 469 17.24 -7.55 2.17
C ALA A 469 18.30 -8.00 1.16
N ALA A 470 19.03 -7.05 0.56
CA ALA A 470 20.12 -7.32 -0.37
C ALA A 470 21.27 -8.06 0.34
N ARG A 471 21.67 -7.64 1.54
CA ARG A 471 22.70 -8.33 2.35
C ARG A 471 22.33 -9.76 2.69
N ARG A 472 21.09 -10.00 3.13
CA ARG A 472 20.62 -11.36 3.42
C ARG A 472 20.62 -12.24 2.19
N THR A 473 20.19 -11.69 1.06
CA THR A 473 20.16 -12.42 -0.21
C THR A 473 21.58 -12.74 -0.68
N LEU A 474 22.50 -11.78 -0.60
CA LEU A 474 23.93 -11.97 -0.92
C LEU A 474 24.59 -13.03 -0.04
N ALA A 475 24.26 -13.06 1.26
CA ALA A 475 24.78 -14.08 2.17
C ALA A 475 24.25 -15.49 1.89
N GLY A 476 23.12 -15.60 1.17
CA GLY A 476 22.50 -16.87 0.79
C GLY A 476 22.81 -17.35 -0.64
N LEU A 477 23.51 -16.52 -1.44
CA LEU A 477 24.01 -16.89 -2.76
C LEU A 477 25.24 -17.78 -2.65
#